data_AF-A0A7C4I1A6-F1
#
_entry.id   AF-A0A7C4I1A6-F1
#
_cell.length_a   1.000
_cell.length_b   1.000
_cell.length_c   1.000
_cell.angle_alpha   90.00
_cell.angle_beta   90.00
_cell.angle_gamma   90.00
#
_symmetry.space_group_name_H-M   'P 1'
#
loop_
_entity.id
_entity.type
_entity.pdbx_description
1 polymer ?
#
loop_
_entity_poly.entity_id
_entity_poly.type
_entity_poly.pdbx_seq_one_letter_code
_entity_poly.pdbx_strand_id
1 'polypeptide(L)'
;MELPLILGKLKALRAKAYITIKGTPYTIVLDGFISVENGSGSKVNWSLAFGSRSPIEVLNTAIKIEVELKDRVLTFNSIKELMQWARSNTH
;
A
#
# COMPACT_ATOMS: atom_id res chain seq x y z
N MET A 1 2.30 -5.02 -13.80
CA MET A 1 2.62 -4.55 -12.42
C MET A 1 2.28 -5.69 -11.47
N GLU A 2 3.22 -6.11 -10.62
CA GLU A 2 3.08 -7.33 -9.81
C GLU A 2 2.57 -7.02 -8.40
N LEU A 3 1.36 -6.44 -8.30
CA LEU A 3 0.69 -6.27 -7.00
C LEU A 3 0.60 -7.59 -6.20
N PRO A 4 0.39 -8.77 -6.83
CA PRO A 4 0.47 -10.05 -6.13
C PRO A 4 1.82 -10.32 -5.45
N LEU A 5 2.94 -9.82 -6.00
CA LEU A 5 4.27 -10.00 -5.43
C LEU A 5 4.43 -9.18 -4.15
N ILE A 6 3.98 -7.92 -4.15
CA ILE A 6 3.96 -7.07 -2.96
C ILE A 6 3.10 -7.73 -1.87
N LEU A 7 1.86 -8.11 -2.22
CA LEU A 7 0.94 -8.76 -1.28
C LEU A 7 1.51 -10.07 -0.73
N GLY A 8 2.16 -10.87 -1.58
CA GLY A 8 2.82 -12.11 -1.19
C GLY A 8 3.94 -11.87 -0.18
N LYS A 9 4.81 -10.89 -0.41
CA LYS A 9 5.88 -10.55 0.53
C LYS A 9 5.35 -10.01 1.84
N LEU A 10 4.38 -9.08 1.80
CA LEU A 10 3.74 -8.55 3.01
C LEU A 10 3.12 -9.67 3.85
N LYS A 11 2.41 -10.60 3.21
CA LYS A 11 1.83 -11.77 3.88
C LYS A 11 2.90 -12.68 4.50
N ALA A 12 3.99 -12.95 3.78
CA ALA A 12 5.10 -13.77 4.29
C ALA A 12 5.75 -13.16 5.54
N LEU A 13 5.89 -11.84 5.57
CA LEU A 13 6.48 -11.09 6.69
C LEU A 13 5.46 -10.72 7.79
N ARG A 14 4.18 -11.06 7.63
CA ARG A 14 3.06 -10.59 8.47
C ARG A 14 3.06 -9.06 8.63
N ALA A 15 3.41 -8.37 7.55
CA ALA A 15 3.56 -6.94 7.48
C ALA A 15 2.31 -6.27 6.90
N LYS A 16 2.17 -4.96 7.15
CA LYS A 16 1.15 -4.11 6.53
C LYS A 16 1.80 -2.94 5.82
N ALA A 17 1.27 -2.54 4.66
CA ALA A 17 1.69 -1.33 3.99
C ALA A 17 0.57 -0.29 3.99
N TYR A 18 0.90 0.94 4.39
CA TYR A 18 0.04 2.10 4.38
C TYR A 18 0.50 3.04 3.29
N ILE A 19 -0.39 3.40 2.37
CA ILE A 19 -0.06 4.14 1.16
C ILE A 19 -0.89 5.41 1.12
N THR A 20 -0.21 6.55 1.30
CA THR A 20 -0.80 7.88 1.23
C THR A 20 -0.87 8.33 -0.22
N ILE A 21 -2.07 8.74 -0.65
CA ILE A 21 -2.36 9.15 -2.00
C ILE A 21 -2.39 10.67 -2.11
N LYS A 22 -1.79 11.23 -3.16
CA LYS A 22 -1.77 12.68 -3.36
C LYS A 22 -3.18 13.23 -3.55
N GLY A 23 -3.52 14.27 -2.80
CA GLY A 23 -4.76 15.03 -3.01
C GLY A 23 -6.03 14.32 -2.53
N THR A 24 -5.90 13.26 -1.74
CA THR A 24 -7.05 12.61 -1.10
C THR A 24 -6.80 12.45 0.41
N PRO A 25 -7.85 12.45 1.24
CA PRO A 25 -7.75 12.13 2.67
C PRO A 25 -7.75 10.61 2.94
N TYR A 26 -7.52 9.80 1.90
CA TYR A 26 -7.64 8.34 1.96
C TYR A 26 -6.27 7.67 1.94
N THR A 27 -6.14 6.62 2.73
CA THR A 27 -4.96 5.75 2.77
C THR A 27 -5.33 4.39 2.22
N ILE A 28 -4.52 3.85 1.32
CA ILE A 28 -4.65 2.44 0.91
C ILE A 28 -3.86 1.58 1.89
N VAL A 29 -4.49 0.54 2.41
CA VAL A 29 -3.86 -0.44 3.30
C VAL A 29 -3.73 -1.76 2.57
N LEU A 30 -2.50 -2.29 2.55
CA LEU A 30 -2.16 -3.60 2.03
C LEU A 30 -1.77 -4.54 3.18
N ASP A 31 -2.62 -5.51 3.50
CA ASP A 31 -2.43 -6.49 4.59
C ASP A 31 -2.61 -7.95 4.11
N GLY A 32 -2.34 -8.18 2.82
CA GLY A 32 -2.71 -9.39 2.09
C GLY A 32 -3.94 -9.19 1.20
N PHE A 33 -4.72 -8.15 1.45
CA PHE A 33 -5.76 -7.63 0.58
C PHE A 33 -5.56 -6.12 0.36
N ILE A 34 -6.31 -5.54 -0.56
CA ILE A 34 -6.36 -4.08 -0.75
C ILE A 34 -7.59 -3.56 0.00
N SER A 35 -7.38 -2.63 0.91
CA SER A 35 -8.46 -1.90 1.56
C SER A 35 -8.16 -0.40 1.57
N VAL A 36 -9.18 0.40 1.86
CA VAL A 36 -9.07 1.86 1.91
C VAL A 36 -9.54 2.33 3.26
N GLU A 37 -8.79 3.23 3.87
CA GLU A 37 -9.14 3.87 5.13
C GLU A 37 -9.26 5.39 4.92
N ASN A 38 -10.14 6.03 5.68
CA ASN A 38 -10.21 7.48 5.77
C ASN A 38 -9.23 8.04 6.82
N GLY A 39 -9.18 9.36 6.99
CA GLY A 39 -8.32 10.01 7.98
C GLY A 39 -8.54 9.60 9.45
N SER A 40 -9.65 8.91 9.75
CA SER A 40 -9.95 8.36 11.07
C SER A 40 -9.56 6.88 11.21
N GLY A 41 -8.90 6.28 10.20
CA GLY A 41 -8.55 4.86 10.17
C GLY A 41 -9.73 3.91 9.93
N SER A 42 -10.89 4.44 9.55
CA SER A 42 -12.08 3.61 9.29
C SER A 42 -12.08 3.11 7.85
N LYS A 43 -12.37 1.81 7.65
CA LYS A 43 -12.49 1.22 6.32
C LYS A 43 -13.62 1.87 5.52
N VAL A 44 -13.34 2.24 4.28
CA VAL A 44 -14.29 2.83 3.34
C VAL A 44 -14.33 2.04 2.04
N ASN A 45 -15.43 2.18 1.31
CA ASN A 45 -15.59 1.55 0.01
C ASN A 45 -14.64 2.20 -1.02
N TRP A 46 -14.00 1.37 -1.87
CA TRP A 46 -13.11 1.83 -2.93
C TRP A 46 -13.79 2.84 -3.88
N SER A 47 -15.00 2.54 -4.33
CA SER A 47 -15.74 3.39 -5.27
C SER A 47 -16.09 4.75 -4.65
N LEU A 48 -16.25 4.82 -3.33
CA LEU A 48 -16.46 6.08 -2.63
C LEU A 48 -15.17 6.91 -2.60
N ALA A 49 -14.03 6.26 -2.35
CA ALA A 49 -12.74 6.94 -2.20
C ALA A 49 -12.11 7.36 -3.54
N PHE A 50 -12.22 6.51 -4.56
CA PHE A 50 -11.48 6.63 -5.81
C PHE A 50 -12.35 6.49 -7.06
N GLY A 51 -13.68 6.35 -6.92
CA GLY A 51 -14.59 6.21 -8.05
C GLY A 51 -14.31 4.94 -8.86
N SER A 52 -14.33 5.07 -10.18
CA SER A 52 -14.03 3.99 -11.12
C SER A 52 -12.53 3.75 -11.36
N ARG A 53 -11.65 4.52 -10.70
CA ARG A 53 -10.19 4.41 -10.90
C ARG A 53 -9.70 3.05 -10.44
N SER A 54 -8.83 2.45 -11.22
CA SER A 54 -8.24 1.15 -10.86
C SER A 54 -7.23 1.30 -9.71
N PRO A 55 -6.99 0.25 -8.90
CA PRO A 55 -5.95 0.27 -7.87
C PRO A 55 -4.59 0.71 -8.38
N ILE A 56 -4.24 0.29 -9.61
CA ILE A 56 -2.96 0.62 -10.23
C ILE A 56 -2.84 2.13 -10.48
N GLU A 57 -3.88 2.75 -11.04
CA GLU A 57 -3.88 4.20 -11.30
C GLU A 57 -3.70 5.00 -10.01
N VAL A 58 -4.37 4.58 -8.95
CA VAL A 58 -4.29 5.24 -7.65
C VAL A 58 -2.92 5.04 -7.00
N LEU A 59 -2.39 3.81 -6.99
CA LEU A 59 -1.08 3.51 -6.41
C LEU A 59 0.07 4.24 -7.10
N ASN A 60 -0.03 4.51 -8.40
CA ASN A 60 0.94 5.33 -9.12
C ASN A 60 0.97 6.80 -8.66
N THR A 61 -0.06 7.26 -7.94
CA THR A 61 -0.13 8.61 -7.34
C THR A 61 0.25 8.63 -5.86
N ALA A 62 0.83 7.54 -5.36
CA ALA A 62 1.34 7.48 -3.99
C ALA A 62 2.45 8.51 -3.76
N ILE A 63 2.40 9.18 -2.61
CA ILE A 63 3.41 10.16 -2.17
C ILE A 63 4.21 9.67 -0.96
N LYS A 64 3.68 8.69 -0.24
CA LYS A 64 4.33 8.07 0.90
C LYS A 64 3.80 6.66 1.05
N ILE A 65 4.70 5.72 1.33
CA ILE A 65 4.39 4.32 1.59
C ILE A 65 5.12 3.94 2.88
N GLU A 66 4.40 3.44 3.86
CA GLU A 66 4.97 2.96 5.12
C GLU A 66 4.66 1.48 5.26
N VAL A 67 5.69 0.65 5.29
CA VAL A 67 5.57 -0.79 5.56
C VAL A 67 5.92 -1.03 7.01
N GLU A 68 4.91 -1.40 7.78
CA GLU A 68 5.03 -1.80 9.17
C GLU A 68 5.45 -3.27 9.24
N LEU A 69 6.69 -3.49 9.66
CA LEU A 69 7.22 -4.80 10.05
C LEU A 69 7.09 -4.94 11.57
N LYS A 70 7.33 -6.16 12.09
CA LYS A 70 7.22 -6.44 13.53
C LYS A 70 8.13 -5.57 14.41
N ASP A 71 9.29 -5.19 13.90
CA ASP A 71 10.40 -4.56 14.62
C ASP A 71 10.72 -3.14 14.15
N ARG A 72 10.24 -2.74 12.97
CA ARG A 72 10.57 -1.46 12.35
C ARG A 72 9.55 -1.05 11.30
N VAL A 73 9.57 0.23 10.94
CA VAL A 73 8.83 0.77 9.80
C VAL A 73 9.81 1.09 8.68
N LEU A 74 9.51 0.62 7.47
CA LEU A 74 10.22 1.01 6.25
C LEU A 74 9.38 2.07 5.52
N THR A 75 10.01 3.16 5.09
CA THR A 75 9.34 4.21 4.32
C THR A 75 9.86 4.23 2.89
N PHE A 76 8.94 4.33 1.94
CA PHE A 76 9.22 4.46 0.50
C PHE A 76 8.47 5.67 -0.06
N ASN A 77 9.03 6.31 -1.07
CA ASN A 77 8.43 7.50 -1.71
C ASN A 77 7.63 7.16 -2.96
N SER A 78 7.72 5.91 -3.45
CA SER A 78 7.02 5.48 -4.65
C SER A 78 6.69 3.99 -4.65
N ILE A 79 5.66 3.61 -5.41
CA ILE A 79 5.31 2.19 -5.61
C ILE A 79 6.47 1.41 -6.28
N LYS A 80 7.31 2.09 -7.06
CA LYS A 80 8.49 1.50 -7.71
C LYS A 80 9.53 1.05 -6.70
N GLU A 81 9.82 1.88 -5.70
CA GLU A 81 10.74 1.54 -4.61
C GLU A 81 10.20 0.36 -3.80
N LEU A 82 8.90 0.38 -3.46
CA LEU A 82 8.25 -0.74 -2.78
C LEU A 82 8.36 -2.04 -3.59
N MET A 83 8.16 -1.98 -4.90
CA MET A 83 8.32 -3.15 -5.79
C MET A 83 9.75 -3.68 -5.82
N GLN A 84 10.75 -2.80 -5.86
CA GLN A 84 12.16 -3.22 -5.82
C GLN A 84 12.49 -3.92 -4.50
N TRP A 85 12.03 -3.35 -3.38
CA TRP A 85 12.13 -4.01 -2.09
C TRP A 85 11.40 -5.36 -2.10
N ALA A 86 10.21 -5.44 -2.68
CA ALA A 86 9.42 -6.65 -2.72
C ALA A 86 10.12 -7.80 -3.50
N ARG A 87 10.87 -7.46 -4.55
CA ARG A 87 11.66 -8.42 -5.32
C ARG A 87 12.97 -8.82 -4.65
N SER A 88 13.49 -8.02 -3.72
CA SER A 88 14.71 -8.37 -3.01
C SER A 88 14.48 -9.60 -2.12
N ASN A 89 15.38 -10.60 -2.22
CA ASN A 89 15.48 -11.72 -1.30
C ASN A 89 16.06 -11.22 0.03
N THR A 90 15.25 -10.52 0.81
CA THR A 90 15.59 -10.20 2.20
C THR A 90 15.14 -11.38 3.06
N HIS A 91 16.11 -12.26 3.35
CA HIS A 91 16.02 -13.29 4.40
C HIS A 91 15.98 -12.66 5.79
#